data_AF-A0A9X3DTE3-F1
#
_entry.id   AF-A0A9X3DTE3-F1
#
_cell.length_a   1.000
_cell.length_b   1.000
_cell.length_c   1.000
_cell.angle_alpha   90.00
_cell.angle_beta   90.00
_cell.angle_gamma   90.00
#
_symmetry.space_group_name_H-M   'P 1'
#
loop_
_entity.id
_entity.type
_entity.pdbx_description
1 polymer ?
#
loop_
_entity_poly.entity_id
_entity_poly.type
_entity_poly.pdbx_seq_one_letter_code
_entity_poly.pdbx_strand_id
1 'polypeptide(L)'
;MIPVIVGTGSTTLVLKSDSATKTVIPVNKPRGTVFWGGAGLDGPYLKPMIQAFTDAGIHYIWEGLSNTATKIIPGTIGTLIDAARTGMMIKNDDGTDNWRVYPPASTQAAKQFNLIGYSYGSMLAAQTAKSYANLGYVVDHLVLIGSPIDADFLAMLRKHKNIKKLTIIDLTRYGDPIYAGMGFSELVENSLKLGIQMNTGKAEGHFYYGHVIPDSPRRWAELAKRIKNEGLE
;
A
#
# COMPACT_ATOMS: atom_id res chain seq x y z
N MET A 1 -16.80 36.41 -15.61
CA MET A 1 -17.55 35.45 -14.79
C MET A 1 -17.14 34.06 -15.23
N ILE A 2 -16.47 33.30 -14.36
CA ILE A 2 -16.10 31.91 -14.61
C ILE A 2 -17.24 31.06 -14.05
N PRO A 3 -17.91 30.21 -14.86
CA PRO A 3 -18.87 29.29 -14.30
C PRO A 3 -18.11 28.15 -13.61
N VAL A 4 -18.37 28.05 -12.31
CA VAL A 4 -18.09 26.88 -11.47
C VAL A 4 -19.10 25.79 -11.84
N ILE A 5 -18.64 24.56 -12.02
CA ILE A 5 -19.51 23.37 -12.02
C ILE A 5 -19.03 22.44 -10.90
N VAL A 6 -19.92 22.27 -9.93
CA VAL A 6 -19.90 21.30 -8.83
C VAL A 6 -20.95 20.23 -9.16
N GLY A 7 -20.67 18.95 -8.83
CA GLY A 7 -21.66 17.87 -8.80
C GLY A 7 -21.19 16.59 -9.50
N THR A 8 -20.76 15.57 -8.76
CA THR A 8 -21.54 14.42 -8.24
C THR A 8 -22.05 13.47 -9.33
N GLY A 9 -21.55 12.22 -9.32
CA GLY A 9 -22.21 11.09 -9.98
C GLY A 9 -21.27 10.14 -10.71
N SER A 10 -21.22 8.88 -10.26
CA SER A 10 -20.85 7.75 -11.09
C SER A 10 -21.69 7.77 -12.37
N THR A 11 -21.09 8.10 -13.50
CA THR A 11 -21.70 7.88 -14.81
C THR A 11 -20.64 7.38 -15.76
N THR A 12 -20.96 6.28 -16.43
CA THR A 12 -20.36 5.87 -17.68
C THR A 12 -20.42 7.07 -18.62
N LEU A 13 -19.28 7.73 -18.86
CA LEU A 13 -19.19 8.78 -19.86
C LEU A 13 -19.27 8.13 -21.24
N VAL A 14 -20.49 7.95 -21.74
CA VAL A 14 -20.73 7.75 -23.16
C VAL A 14 -20.84 9.15 -23.77
N LEU A 15 -19.74 9.66 -24.30
CA LEU A 15 -19.82 10.79 -25.22
C LEU A 15 -20.55 10.29 -26.47
N LYS A 16 -21.76 10.82 -26.72
CA LYS A 16 -22.40 10.72 -28.03
C LYS A 16 -21.54 11.53 -29.01
N SER A 17 -20.73 10.86 -29.81
CA SER A 17 -20.23 11.44 -31.05
C SER A 17 -21.31 11.27 -32.11
N ASP A 18 -21.72 12.36 -32.77
CA ASP A 18 -22.62 12.35 -33.94
C ASP A 18 -21.94 11.80 -35.21
N SER A 19 -21.10 10.79 -35.05
CA SER A 19 -20.46 10.05 -36.14
C SER A 19 -20.28 8.62 -35.65
N ALA A 20 -20.74 7.67 -36.45
CA ALA A 20 -20.97 6.26 -36.12
C ALA A 20 -19.69 5.42 -35.86
N THR A 21 -18.69 5.99 -35.19
CA THR A 21 -17.53 5.28 -34.67
C THR A 21 -17.50 5.47 -33.16
N LYS A 22 -17.81 4.39 -32.45
CA LYS A 22 -17.74 4.29 -30.99
C LYS A 22 -16.27 4.41 -30.58
N THR A 23 -15.78 5.62 -30.35
CA THR A 23 -14.42 5.84 -29.85
C THR A 23 -14.37 5.34 -28.41
N VAL A 24 -13.83 4.14 -28.21
CA VAL A 24 -13.50 3.62 -26.88
C VAL A 24 -12.34 4.46 -26.36
N ILE A 25 -12.62 5.45 -25.51
CA ILE A 25 -11.58 6.14 -24.76
C ILE A 25 -11.05 5.12 -23.74
N PRO A 26 -9.77 4.70 -23.82
CA PRO A 26 -9.22 3.78 -22.84
C PRO A 26 -9.20 4.49 -21.50
N VAL A 27 -10.07 4.06 -20.58
CA VAL A 27 -9.95 4.40 -19.16
C VAL A 27 -8.60 3.82 -18.73
N ASN A 28 -7.66 4.69 -18.32
CA ASN A 28 -6.27 4.32 -18.04
C ASN A 28 -6.20 3.07 -17.16
N LYS A 29 -5.81 1.93 -17.74
CA LYS A 29 -5.55 0.70 -16.98
C LYS A 29 -4.40 1.00 -16.00
N PRO A 30 -4.58 0.83 -14.68
CA PRO A 30 -3.51 1.04 -13.72
C PRO A 30 -2.36 0.09 -14.05
N ARG A 31 -1.13 0.60 -13.94
CA ARG A 31 0.11 -0.06 -14.37
C ARG A 31 1.28 0.55 -13.58
N GLY A 32 2.36 -0.22 -13.46
CA GLY A 32 3.52 0.04 -12.62
C GLY A 32 3.31 -0.36 -11.16
N THR A 33 4.26 0.02 -10.31
CA THR A 33 4.31 -0.36 -8.90
C THR A 33 4.09 0.85 -8.01
N VAL A 34 3.19 0.76 -7.03
CA VAL A 34 3.04 1.79 -6.00
C VAL A 34 3.50 1.23 -4.66
N PHE A 35 4.38 1.98 -3.97
CA PHE A 35 4.89 1.61 -2.65
C PHE A 35 4.47 2.62 -1.57
N TRP A 36 3.78 2.15 -0.53
CA TRP A 36 3.48 2.94 0.67
C TRP A 36 4.35 2.52 1.85
N GLY A 37 5.01 3.50 2.48
CA GLY A 37 5.74 3.30 3.73
C GLY A 37 4.82 3.08 4.95
N GLY A 38 5.41 2.83 6.10
CA GLY A 38 4.72 2.81 7.41
C GLY A 38 4.23 4.19 7.87
N ALA A 39 3.67 4.24 9.08
CA ALA A 39 3.11 5.46 9.67
C ALA A 39 4.11 6.62 9.63
N GLY A 40 3.65 7.79 9.19
CA GLY A 40 4.50 8.94 8.82
C GLY A 40 4.64 9.11 7.30
N LEU A 41 4.67 8.02 6.53
CA LEU A 41 4.68 7.99 5.04
C LEU A 41 5.79 8.79 4.33
N ASP A 42 6.66 9.48 5.06
CA ASP A 42 7.74 10.35 4.53
C ASP A 42 9.11 10.05 5.18
N GLY A 43 9.24 8.86 5.79
CA GLY A 43 10.43 8.48 6.55
C GLY A 43 11.72 8.42 5.70
N PRO A 44 12.90 8.61 6.31
CA PRO A 44 14.17 8.69 5.59
C PRO A 44 14.58 7.39 4.87
N TYR A 45 13.93 6.26 5.19
CA TYR A 45 14.14 4.97 4.53
C TYR A 45 13.44 4.86 3.16
N LEU A 46 12.43 5.69 2.89
CA LEU A 46 11.51 5.52 1.77
C LEU A 46 12.20 5.66 0.42
N LYS A 47 12.91 6.78 0.20
CA LYS A 47 13.66 7.02 -1.04
C LYS A 47 14.76 5.97 -1.28
N PRO A 48 15.64 5.66 -0.32
CA PRO A 48 16.62 4.59 -0.48
C PRO A 48 16.00 3.21 -0.76
N MET A 49 14.84 2.91 -0.17
CA MET A 49 14.16 1.63 -0.41
C MET A 49 13.55 1.57 -1.82
N ILE A 50 12.95 2.65 -2.31
CA ILE A 50 12.49 2.76 -3.70
C ILE A 50 13.68 2.63 -4.67
N GLN A 51 14.82 3.22 -4.33
CA GLN A 51 16.04 3.05 -5.11
C GLN A 51 16.49 1.58 -5.11
N ALA A 52 16.48 0.90 -3.96
CA ALA A 52 16.81 -0.52 -3.89
C ALA A 52 15.86 -1.40 -4.74
N PHE A 53 14.56 -1.08 -4.78
CA PHE A 53 13.61 -1.74 -5.69
C PHE A 53 13.97 -1.50 -7.15
N THR A 54 14.31 -0.26 -7.50
CA THR A 54 14.74 0.10 -8.85
C THR A 54 16.03 -0.64 -9.25
N ASP A 55 17.01 -0.70 -8.36
CA ASP A 55 18.29 -1.39 -8.57
C ASP A 55 18.12 -2.92 -8.72
N ALA A 56 17.09 -3.49 -8.08
CA ALA A 56 16.69 -4.88 -8.25
C ALA A 56 15.91 -5.14 -9.55
N GLY A 57 15.65 -4.11 -10.37
CA GLY A 57 14.93 -4.22 -11.64
C GLY A 57 13.41 -4.23 -11.49
N ILE A 58 12.88 -3.60 -10.44
CA ILE A 58 11.45 -3.23 -10.34
C ILE A 58 11.35 -1.78 -10.82
N HIS A 59 11.09 -1.61 -12.11
CA HIS A 59 10.99 -0.32 -12.76
C HIS A 59 9.57 0.24 -12.64
N TYR A 60 9.39 1.53 -12.95
CA TYR A 60 8.08 2.20 -12.85
C TYR A 60 7.47 2.07 -11.45
N ILE A 61 8.29 2.29 -10.43
CA ILE A 61 7.87 2.33 -9.03
C ILE A 61 7.74 3.77 -8.54
N TRP A 62 6.65 4.04 -7.82
CA TRP A 62 6.39 5.35 -7.23
C TRP A 62 6.02 5.22 -5.77
N GLU A 63 6.34 6.27 -5.03
CA GLU A 63 5.82 6.47 -3.69
C GLU A 63 4.31 6.70 -3.76
N GLY A 64 3.57 5.94 -2.96
CA GLY A 64 2.14 6.09 -2.81
C GLY A 64 1.82 7.36 -2.04
N LEU A 65 1.19 8.33 -2.71
CA LEU A 65 0.68 9.52 -2.06
C LEU A 65 -0.57 9.13 -1.26
N SER A 66 -0.55 9.34 0.04
CA SER A 66 -1.79 9.38 0.82
C SER A 66 -1.75 10.54 1.80
N ASN A 67 -2.61 11.51 1.50
CA ASN A 67 -3.11 12.47 2.46
C ASN A 67 -3.77 11.69 3.63
N THR A 68 -3.70 12.24 4.84
CA THR A 68 -4.47 11.85 6.04
C THR A 68 -4.17 10.50 6.72
N ALA A 69 -3.18 10.49 7.63
CA ALA A 69 -3.27 9.79 8.93
C ALA A 69 -2.34 10.36 10.02
N THR A 70 -2.02 11.66 9.96
CA THR A 70 -1.23 12.36 10.98
C THR A 70 -1.94 13.63 11.41
N LYS A 71 -3.19 13.51 11.87
CA LYS A 71 -3.76 14.49 12.77
C LYS A 71 -4.60 13.76 13.82
N ILE A 72 -4.22 14.00 15.07
CA ILE A 72 -4.91 13.67 16.32
C ILE A 72 -4.25 12.45 17.03
N ILE A 73 -3.95 12.67 18.32
CA ILE A 73 -3.17 11.87 19.28
C ILE A 73 -1.64 12.10 19.21
N PRO A 74 -1.05 12.91 20.14
CA PRO A 74 0.39 13.04 20.27
C PRO A 74 1.02 11.72 20.76
N GLY A 75 1.95 11.18 19.98
CA GLY A 75 2.69 9.95 20.27
C GLY A 75 2.55 8.92 19.14
N THR A 76 3.67 8.54 18.52
CA THR A 76 3.69 7.75 17.28
C THR A 76 3.14 6.33 17.42
N ILE A 77 3.12 5.77 18.65
CA ILE A 77 2.44 4.50 18.95
C ILE A 77 0.92 4.66 18.91
N GLY A 78 0.41 5.76 19.49
CA GLY A 78 -0.99 6.12 19.43
C GLY A 78 -1.42 6.36 17.98
N THR A 79 -0.57 7.02 17.19
CA THR A 79 -0.78 7.18 15.74
C THR A 79 -0.77 5.84 15.00
N LEU A 80 0.12 4.89 15.33
CA LEU A 80 0.14 3.57 14.69
C LEU A 80 -1.14 2.77 14.98
N ILE A 81 -1.59 2.76 16.23
CA ILE A 81 -2.81 2.02 16.65
C ILE A 81 -4.06 2.71 16.11
N ASP A 82 -4.09 4.04 16.11
CA ASP A 82 -5.22 4.80 15.57
C ASP A 82 -5.29 4.70 14.05
N ALA A 83 -4.14 4.70 13.37
CA ALA A 83 -4.04 4.43 11.94
C ALA A 83 -4.42 2.98 11.61
N ALA A 84 -4.05 2.00 12.44
CA ALA A 84 -4.49 0.62 12.30
C ALA A 84 -6.00 0.47 12.54
N ARG A 85 -6.55 1.12 13.56
CA ARG A 85 -7.99 1.16 13.82
C ARG A 85 -8.74 1.79 12.65
N THR A 86 -8.27 2.93 12.16
CA THR A 86 -8.84 3.65 11.02
C THR A 86 -8.75 2.82 9.74
N GLY A 87 -7.61 2.16 9.48
CA GLY A 87 -7.46 1.25 8.34
C GLY A 87 -8.39 0.03 8.44
N MET A 88 -8.63 -0.53 9.62
CA MET A 88 -9.63 -1.58 9.80
C MET A 88 -11.06 -1.07 9.63
N MET A 89 -11.35 0.19 9.98
CA MET A 89 -12.69 0.78 9.77
C MET A 89 -12.93 1.09 8.28
N ILE A 90 -11.92 1.54 7.54
CA ILE A 90 -11.98 1.79 6.08
C ILE A 90 -12.19 0.47 5.29
N LYS A 91 -11.92 -0.71 5.88
CA LYS A 91 -12.27 -2.03 5.29
C LYS A 91 -13.74 -2.12 4.87
N ASN A 92 -14.61 -1.42 5.59
CA ASN A 92 -16.06 -1.39 5.42
C ASN A 92 -16.55 -0.31 4.44
N ASP A 93 -15.66 0.52 3.91
CA ASP A 93 -16.05 1.60 3.01
C ASP A 93 -16.32 1.05 1.59
N ASP A 94 -17.45 1.49 1.02
CA ASP A 94 -18.13 0.92 -0.15
C ASP A 94 -17.63 1.52 -1.48
N GLY A 95 -16.48 2.19 -1.46
CA GLY A 95 -15.80 2.69 -2.65
C GLY A 95 -16.25 4.09 -3.09
N THR A 96 -16.81 4.87 -2.17
CA THR A 96 -17.32 6.23 -2.44
C THR A 96 -16.30 7.35 -2.21
N ASP A 97 -15.20 7.12 -1.45
CA ASP A 97 -14.21 8.17 -1.17
C ASP A 97 -13.07 8.29 -2.21
N ASN A 98 -12.65 9.54 -2.45
CA ASN A 98 -11.70 10.00 -3.47
C ASN A 98 -10.22 9.62 -3.25
N TRP A 99 -9.92 8.48 -2.63
CA TRP A 99 -8.56 8.05 -2.28
C TRP A 99 -7.79 7.37 -3.43
N ARG A 100 -8.35 7.31 -4.64
CA ARG A 100 -7.77 6.58 -5.79
C ARG A 100 -6.38 7.14 -6.13
N VAL A 101 -5.33 6.40 -5.74
CA VAL A 101 -3.96 6.68 -6.15
C VAL A 101 -3.78 6.19 -7.57
N TYR A 102 -3.87 7.12 -8.51
CA TYR A 102 -3.48 6.84 -9.88
C TYR A 102 -1.94 6.89 -9.95
N PRO A 103 -1.27 5.83 -10.44
CA PRO A 103 0.13 5.94 -10.79
C PRO A 103 0.30 7.13 -11.75
N PRO A 104 1.37 7.93 -11.62
CA PRO A 104 1.56 9.11 -12.44
C PRO A 104 1.53 8.77 -13.94
N ALA A 105 1.03 9.73 -14.73
CA ALA A 105 0.75 9.55 -16.14
C ALA A 105 2.02 9.29 -16.97
N SER A 106 2.26 8.01 -17.28
CA SER A 106 2.94 7.44 -18.46
C SER A 106 3.31 5.99 -18.14
N THR A 107 2.28 5.15 -18.03
CA THR A 107 2.43 3.75 -17.61
C THR A 107 2.39 2.76 -18.78
N GLN A 108 2.37 3.24 -20.03
CA GLN A 108 2.27 2.36 -21.21
C GLN A 108 3.39 1.32 -21.28
N ALA A 109 4.59 1.66 -20.79
CA ALA A 109 5.73 0.74 -20.75
C ALA A 109 5.64 -0.30 -19.61
N ALA A 110 4.97 0.03 -18.50
CA ALA A 110 4.78 -0.90 -17.39
C ALA A 110 3.74 -1.96 -17.74
N LYS A 111 4.09 -3.24 -17.62
CA LYS A 111 3.21 -4.36 -18.01
C LYS A 111 2.29 -4.80 -16.88
N GLN A 112 2.78 -4.72 -15.65
CA GLN A 112 2.10 -5.17 -14.44
C GLN A 112 1.46 -4.00 -13.69
N PHE A 113 0.50 -4.29 -12.82
CA PHE A 113 0.04 -3.39 -11.77
C PHE A 113 0.31 -4.02 -10.41
N ASN A 114 1.23 -3.41 -9.66
CA ASN A 114 1.72 -3.94 -8.39
C ASN A 114 1.50 -2.94 -7.26
N LEU A 115 1.25 -3.47 -6.06
CA LEU A 115 1.03 -2.70 -4.85
C LEU A 115 1.91 -3.28 -3.76
N ILE A 116 2.76 -2.45 -3.16
CA ILE A 116 3.65 -2.82 -2.05
C ILE A 116 3.30 -1.91 -0.89
N GLY A 117 3.20 -2.46 0.31
CA GLY A 117 3.07 -1.62 1.50
C GLY A 117 3.75 -2.20 2.72
N TYR A 118 4.30 -1.31 3.54
CA TYR A 118 4.97 -1.63 4.79
C TYR A 118 4.20 -1.07 5.98
N SER A 119 4.00 -1.87 7.03
CA SER A 119 3.30 -1.43 8.25
C SER A 119 1.93 -0.81 7.89
N TYR A 120 1.64 0.43 8.28
CA TYR A 120 0.43 1.16 7.89
C TYR A 120 0.21 1.20 6.36
N GLY A 121 1.25 1.44 5.56
CA GLY A 121 1.16 1.43 4.10
C GLY A 121 0.72 0.10 3.51
N SER A 122 0.95 -1.02 4.21
CA SER A 122 0.42 -2.34 3.79
C SER A 122 -1.10 -2.39 3.83
N MET A 123 -1.73 -1.66 4.76
CA MET A 123 -3.19 -1.57 4.84
C MET A 123 -3.73 -0.75 3.67
N LEU A 124 -3.09 0.36 3.35
CA LEU A 124 -3.42 1.18 2.18
C LEU A 124 -3.27 0.38 0.89
N ALA A 125 -2.17 -0.37 0.73
CA ALA A 125 -1.95 -1.25 -0.40
C ALA A 125 -3.05 -2.33 -0.50
N ALA A 126 -3.42 -2.95 0.62
CA ALA A 126 -4.47 -3.97 0.68
C ALA A 126 -5.86 -3.43 0.31
N GLN A 127 -6.23 -2.26 0.84
CA GLN A 127 -7.48 -1.58 0.50
C GLN A 127 -7.49 -1.14 -0.98
N THR A 128 -6.38 -0.60 -1.46
CA THR A 128 -6.14 -0.27 -2.87
C THR A 128 -6.38 -1.48 -3.74
N ALA A 129 -5.75 -2.60 -3.41
CA ALA A 129 -5.91 -3.83 -4.15
C ALA A 129 -7.38 -4.28 -4.20
N LYS A 130 -8.07 -4.32 -3.05
CA LYS A 130 -9.50 -4.67 -2.98
C LYS A 130 -10.34 -3.78 -3.92
N SER A 131 -10.16 -2.47 -3.85
CA SER A 131 -10.95 -1.52 -4.65
C SER A 131 -10.73 -1.69 -6.15
N TYR A 132 -9.47 -1.70 -6.59
CA TYR A 132 -9.15 -1.91 -8.00
C TYR A 132 -9.62 -3.28 -8.49
N ALA A 133 -9.46 -4.31 -7.68
CA ALA A 133 -9.87 -5.67 -8.00
C ALA A 133 -11.41 -5.78 -8.11
N ASN A 134 -12.16 -5.10 -7.24
CA ASN A 134 -13.63 -5.00 -7.30
C ASN A 134 -14.12 -4.25 -8.54
N LEU A 135 -13.37 -3.23 -8.99
CA LEU A 135 -13.64 -2.51 -10.24
C LEU A 135 -13.30 -3.32 -11.51
N GLY A 136 -12.80 -4.55 -11.36
CA GLY A 136 -12.46 -5.43 -12.48
C GLY A 136 -11.02 -5.29 -12.97
N TYR A 137 -10.20 -4.43 -12.38
CA TYR A 137 -8.79 -4.31 -12.73
C TYR A 137 -7.99 -5.46 -12.12
N VAL A 138 -6.97 -5.92 -12.84
CA VAL A 138 -6.04 -6.95 -12.35
C VAL A 138 -4.93 -6.27 -11.56
N VAL A 139 -4.73 -6.73 -10.32
CA VAL A 139 -3.55 -6.48 -9.51
C VAL A 139 -2.66 -7.70 -9.65
N ASP A 140 -1.53 -7.55 -10.34
CA ASP A 140 -0.61 -8.66 -10.60
C ASP A 140 0.06 -9.11 -9.30
N HIS A 141 0.62 -8.17 -8.53
CA HIS A 141 1.25 -8.45 -7.25
C HIS A 141 0.76 -7.50 -6.14
N LEU A 142 0.32 -8.06 -5.03
CA LEU A 142 0.11 -7.36 -3.76
C LEU A 142 1.14 -7.87 -2.74
N VAL A 143 1.99 -6.99 -2.22
CA VAL A 143 3.03 -7.32 -1.24
C VAL A 143 2.77 -6.58 0.06
N LEU A 144 2.57 -7.32 1.14
CA LEU A 144 2.26 -6.78 2.47
C LEU A 144 3.40 -7.10 3.44
N ILE A 145 4.09 -6.08 3.94
CA ILE A 145 5.27 -6.21 4.81
C ILE A 145 4.90 -5.75 6.22
N GLY A 146 5.06 -6.62 7.22
CA GLY A 146 4.71 -6.31 8.62
C GLY A 146 3.27 -5.80 8.73
N SER A 147 2.31 -6.53 8.18
CA SER A 147 0.98 -5.99 7.91
C SER A 147 -0.01 -6.29 9.03
N PRO A 148 -0.61 -5.28 9.69
CA PRO A 148 -1.61 -5.48 10.74
C PRO A 148 -3.03 -5.61 10.15
N ILE A 149 -3.22 -6.52 9.19
CA ILE A 149 -4.55 -6.84 8.65
C ILE A 149 -5.15 -8.06 9.35
N ASP A 150 -6.47 -8.06 9.55
CA ASP A 150 -7.16 -9.18 10.19
C ASP A 150 -7.30 -10.41 9.26
N ALA A 151 -7.58 -11.57 9.86
CA ALA A 151 -7.68 -12.86 9.17
C ALA A 151 -8.77 -12.89 8.09
N ASP A 152 -9.91 -12.25 8.32
CA ASP A 152 -11.02 -12.23 7.36
C ASP A 152 -10.66 -11.39 6.13
N PHE A 153 -10.02 -10.24 6.35
CA PHE A 153 -9.57 -9.38 5.26
C PHE A 153 -8.48 -10.07 4.44
N LEU A 154 -7.50 -10.69 5.11
CA LEU A 154 -6.48 -11.51 4.48
C LEU A 154 -7.10 -12.65 3.66
N ALA A 155 -8.08 -13.36 4.20
CA ALA A 155 -8.79 -14.43 3.51
C ALA A 155 -9.54 -13.92 2.27
N MET A 156 -10.16 -12.73 2.36
CA MET A 156 -10.81 -12.09 1.22
C MET A 156 -9.81 -11.76 0.11
N LEU A 157 -8.69 -11.10 0.44
CA LEU A 157 -7.65 -10.74 -0.54
C LEU A 157 -7.08 -11.99 -1.23
N ARG A 158 -6.84 -13.08 -0.49
CA ARG A 158 -6.37 -14.37 -1.04
C ARG A 158 -7.36 -14.99 -2.03
N LYS A 159 -8.66 -14.83 -1.79
CA LYS A 159 -9.72 -15.42 -2.63
C LYS A 159 -10.11 -14.54 -3.81
N HIS A 160 -9.65 -13.29 -3.85
CA HIS A 160 -10.08 -12.34 -4.86
C HIS A 160 -9.47 -12.63 -6.24
N LYS A 161 -10.28 -13.07 -7.22
CA LYS A 161 -9.83 -13.52 -8.56
C LYS A 161 -8.98 -12.54 -9.38
N ASN A 162 -9.11 -11.25 -9.08
CA ASN A 162 -8.38 -10.16 -9.75
C ASN A 162 -7.09 -9.75 -9.02
N ILE A 163 -6.79 -10.32 -7.84
CA ILE A 163 -5.48 -10.21 -7.19
C ILE A 163 -4.73 -11.50 -7.51
N LYS A 164 -3.74 -11.44 -8.41
CA LYS A 164 -3.10 -12.65 -8.96
C LYS A 164 -2.13 -13.29 -7.98
N LYS A 165 -1.34 -12.46 -7.29
CA LYS A 165 -0.40 -12.94 -6.28
C LYS A 165 -0.40 -12.04 -5.06
N LEU A 166 -0.66 -12.64 -3.90
CA LEU A 166 -0.52 -12.00 -2.59
C LEU A 166 0.73 -12.55 -1.90
N THR A 167 1.69 -11.69 -1.62
CA THR A 167 2.91 -12.01 -0.89
C THR A 167 2.84 -11.37 0.50
N ILE A 168 2.93 -12.19 1.54
CA ILE A 168 3.03 -11.74 2.92
C ILE A 168 4.48 -11.84 3.39
N ILE A 169 5.00 -10.75 3.93
CA ILE A 169 6.34 -10.66 4.51
C ILE A 169 6.19 -10.25 5.98
N ASP A 170 5.94 -11.26 6.82
CA ASP A 170 5.97 -11.06 8.27
C ASP A 170 7.42 -10.90 8.75
N LEU A 171 7.61 -10.01 9.73
CA LEU A 171 8.91 -9.67 10.28
C LEU A 171 9.15 -10.34 11.64
N THR A 172 8.39 -11.39 11.96
CA THR A 172 8.44 -12.13 13.24
C THR A 172 9.85 -12.63 13.57
N ARG A 173 10.61 -13.07 12.56
CA ARG A 173 12.03 -13.47 12.71
C ARG A 173 12.96 -12.35 13.18
N TYR A 174 12.54 -11.10 13.02
CA TYR A 174 13.25 -9.91 13.50
C TYR A 174 12.68 -9.38 14.82
N GLY A 175 11.70 -10.08 15.41
CA GLY A 175 11.06 -9.75 16.68
C GLY A 175 9.78 -8.92 16.55
N ASP A 176 9.25 -8.73 15.33
CA ASP A 176 8.02 -7.98 15.10
C ASP A 176 6.83 -8.75 15.68
N PRO A 177 6.05 -8.15 16.60
CA PRO A 177 4.81 -8.77 17.05
C PRO A 177 3.65 -8.65 16.05
N ILE A 178 3.76 -7.78 15.03
CA ILE A 178 2.74 -7.59 14.00
C ILE A 178 2.91 -8.63 12.90
N TYR A 179 1.80 -9.25 12.51
CA TYR A 179 1.74 -10.22 11.41
C TYR A 179 0.39 -10.19 10.71
N ALA A 180 0.37 -10.58 9.44
CA ALA A 180 -0.88 -10.61 8.67
C ALA A 180 -1.81 -11.73 9.18
N GLY A 181 -3.05 -11.37 9.50
CA GLY A 181 -4.04 -12.26 10.09
C GLY A 181 -4.23 -12.05 11.60
N MET A 182 -3.47 -11.16 12.23
CA MET A 182 -3.59 -10.88 13.66
C MET A 182 -4.92 -10.22 14.02
N GLY A 183 -5.42 -10.47 15.24
CA GLY A 183 -6.54 -9.75 15.80
C GLY A 183 -6.19 -8.32 16.23
N PHE A 184 -7.19 -7.44 16.31
CA PHE A 184 -6.99 -6.09 16.86
C PHE A 184 -6.61 -6.11 18.35
N SER A 185 -7.15 -7.04 19.14
CA SER A 185 -6.77 -7.20 20.54
C SER A 185 -5.28 -7.54 20.68
N GLU A 186 -4.76 -8.45 19.85
CA GLU A 186 -3.33 -8.78 19.81
C GLU A 186 -2.48 -7.57 19.45
N LEU A 187 -2.95 -6.71 18.53
CA LEU A 187 -2.24 -5.48 18.19
C LEU A 187 -2.16 -4.52 19.38
N VAL A 188 -3.26 -4.37 20.13
CA VAL A 188 -3.31 -3.54 21.34
C VAL A 188 -2.41 -4.11 22.44
N GLU A 189 -2.43 -5.42 22.66
CA GLU A 189 -1.55 -6.09 23.64
C GLU A 189 -0.07 -5.89 23.33
N ASN A 190 0.29 -5.83 22.05
CA ASN A 190 1.67 -5.64 21.61
C ASN A 190 2.11 -4.16 21.50
N SER A 191 1.22 -3.21 21.80
CA SER A 191 1.48 -1.76 21.71
C SER A 191 2.71 -1.30 22.48
N LEU A 192 2.91 -1.81 23.72
CA LEU A 192 4.07 -1.44 24.55
C LEU A 192 5.38 -1.93 23.92
N LYS A 193 5.40 -3.18 23.43
CA LYS A 193 6.57 -3.75 22.76
C LYS A 193 6.91 -2.97 21.48
N LEU A 194 5.90 -2.60 20.69
CA LEU A 194 6.07 -1.76 19.52
C LEU A 194 6.66 -0.39 19.90
N GLY A 195 6.20 0.20 21.00
CA GLY A 195 6.76 1.44 21.53
C GLY A 195 8.23 1.36 21.91
N ILE A 196 8.62 0.27 22.58
CA ILE A 196 10.01 0.01 22.92
C ILE A 196 10.85 -0.13 21.64
N GLN A 197 10.44 -0.97 20.69
CA GLN A 197 11.15 -1.18 19.42
C GLN A 197 11.25 0.11 18.58
N MET A 198 10.25 0.98 18.70
CA MET A 198 10.28 2.29 18.05
C MET A 198 11.32 3.21 18.70
N ASN A 199 11.32 3.30 20.03
CA ASN A 199 12.17 4.26 20.74
C ASN A 199 13.65 3.85 20.79
N THR A 200 13.98 2.57 20.59
CA THR A 200 15.38 2.13 20.60
C THR A 200 16.16 2.59 19.36
N GLY A 201 15.49 2.89 18.23
CA GLY A 201 16.15 3.29 16.99
C GLY A 201 17.02 2.19 16.35
N LYS A 202 16.96 0.95 16.85
CA LYS A 202 17.89 -0.15 16.49
C LYS A 202 17.54 -0.90 15.19
N ALA A 203 16.50 -0.46 14.48
CA ALA A 203 15.94 -1.19 13.34
C ALA A 203 15.66 -2.67 13.67
N GLU A 204 14.86 -2.90 14.70
CA GLU A 204 14.45 -4.22 15.17
C GLU A 204 12.92 -4.36 15.14
N GLY A 205 12.46 -5.62 15.15
CA GLY A 205 11.05 -5.97 15.10
C GLY A 205 10.30 -5.27 13.99
N HIS A 206 9.22 -4.57 14.36
CA HIS A 206 8.38 -3.90 13.39
C HIS A 206 9.11 -2.85 12.57
N PHE A 207 10.14 -2.21 13.14
CA PHE A 207 10.90 -1.12 12.54
C PHE A 207 12.15 -1.59 11.79
N TYR A 208 12.27 -2.89 11.51
CA TYR A 208 13.45 -3.50 10.89
C TYR A 208 13.91 -2.83 9.58
N TYR A 209 12.96 -2.33 8.79
CA TYR A 209 13.24 -1.58 7.56
C TYR A 209 13.02 -0.07 7.69
N GLY A 210 12.31 0.38 8.73
CA GLY A 210 11.90 1.78 8.92
C GLY A 210 12.93 2.66 9.61
N HIS A 211 13.72 2.11 10.54
CA HIS A 211 14.86 2.85 11.11
C HIS A 211 16.09 2.70 10.22
N VAL A 212 16.73 3.83 9.94
CA VAL A 212 17.93 3.89 9.10
C VAL A 212 19.15 3.69 9.99
N ILE A 213 19.85 2.58 9.76
CA ILE A 213 21.11 2.20 10.40
C ILE A 213 22.14 1.84 9.30
N PRO A 214 23.43 1.69 9.62
CA PRO A 214 24.45 1.36 8.61
C PRO A 214 24.17 0.10 7.78
N ASP A 215 23.45 -0.89 8.36
CA ASP A 215 23.07 -2.14 7.67
C ASP A 215 21.82 -2.01 6.79
N SER A 216 21.08 -0.89 6.87
CA SER A 216 19.80 -0.72 6.15
C SER A 216 19.90 -0.88 4.63
N PRO A 217 20.94 -0.36 3.92
CA PRO A 217 21.08 -0.56 2.48
C PRO A 217 21.11 -2.05 2.07
N ARG A 218 21.86 -2.88 2.81
CA ARG A 218 21.91 -4.33 2.57
C ARG A 218 20.54 -4.96 2.76
N ARG A 219 19.83 -4.60 3.84
CA ARG A 219 18.48 -5.11 4.15
C ARG A 219 17.47 -4.75 3.08
N TRP A 220 17.48 -3.50 2.60
CA TRP A 220 16.59 -3.05 1.53
C TRP A 220 16.89 -3.74 0.21
N ALA A 221 18.17 -3.95 -0.13
CA ALA A 221 18.56 -4.72 -1.32
C ALA A 221 18.10 -6.19 -1.24
N GLU A 222 18.20 -6.83 -0.07
CA GLU A 222 17.70 -8.20 0.13
C GLU A 222 16.17 -8.28 0.02
N LEU A 223 15.45 -7.32 0.61
CA LEU A 223 14.01 -7.21 0.46
C LEU A 223 13.62 -7.02 -1.00
N ALA A 224 14.29 -6.11 -1.71
CA ALA A 224 14.05 -5.82 -3.11
C ALA A 224 14.29 -7.04 -4.00
N LYS A 225 15.39 -7.78 -3.78
CA LYS A 225 15.68 -9.03 -4.49
C LYS A 225 14.62 -10.10 -4.20
N ARG A 226 14.19 -10.24 -2.94
CA ARG A 226 13.10 -11.17 -2.58
C ARG A 226 11.83 -10.82 -3.34
N ILE A 227 11.42 -9.55 -3.32
CA ILE A 227 10.21 -9.08 -4.00
C ILE A 227 10.34 -9.26 -5.52
N LYS A 228 11.50 -8.95 -6.12
CA LYS A 228 11.78 -9.20 -7.54
C LYS A 228 11.60 -10.67 -7.89
N ASN A 229 12.11 -11.58 -7.06
CA ASN A 229 11.97 -13.03 -7.26
C ASN A 229 10.52 -13.52 -7.16
N GLU A 230 9.61 -12.74 -6.56
CA GLU A 230 8.18 -13.04 -6.60
C GLU A 230 7.54 -12.74 -7.97
N GLY A 231 8.25 -12.05 -8.87
CA GLY A 231 7.84 -11.76 -10.24
C GLY A 231 7.54 -10.29 -10.56
N LEU A 232 7.81 -9.36 -9.64
CA LEU A 232 7.55 -7.93 -9.86
C LEU A 232 8.52 -7.34 -10.89
N GLU A 233 8.04 -6.48 -11.78
CA GLU A 233 8.83 -5.81 -12.84
C GLU A 233 8.71 -4.30 -12.81
#